data_AF-A0A3R9ZEN5-F1
#
_entry.id   AF-A0A3R9ZEN5-F1
#
_cell.length_a   1.000
_cell.length_b   1.000
_cell.length_c   1.000
_cell.angle_alpha   90.00
_cell.angle_beta   90.00
_cell.angle_gamma   90.00
#
_symmetry.space_group_name_H-M   'P 1'
#
loop_
_entity.id
_entity.type
_entity.pdbx_description
1 polymer ?
#
loop_
_entity_poly.entity_id
_entity_poly.type
_entity_poly.pdbx_seq_one_letter_code
_entity_poly.pdbx_strand_id
1 'polypeptide(L)' 'MKSPKALELHLLEIYQDALRQRNWAVAEHLLCAIEACAPADAPISETVAKAYGVLAAEAQKPRCCGMRTKRH' A
#
# COMPACT_ATOMS: atom_id res chain seq x y z
N MET A 1 -0.31 -27.66 -1.95
CA MET A 1 0.35 -26.37 -2.20
C MET A 1 -0.72 -25.29 -2.13
N LYS A 2 -0.60 -24.30 -1.23
CA LYS A 2 -1.52 -23.14 -1.22
C LYS A 2 -1.37 -22.42 -2.56
N SER A 3 -2.47 -22.19 -3.27
CA SER A 3 -2.40 -21.48 -4.54
C SER A 3 -1.90 -20.06 -4.30
N PRO A 4 -0.97 -19.52 -5.11
CA PRO A 4 -0.47 -18.16 -4.96
C PRO A 4 -1.61 -17.12 -4.97
N LYS A 5 -2.69 -17.41 -5.70
CA LYS A 5 -3.94 -16.63 -5.71
C LYS A 5 -4.60 -16.50 -4.33
N ALA A 6 -4.55 -17.53 -3.49
CA ALA A 6 -5.16 -17.46 -2.15
C ALA A 6 -4.35 -16.59 -1.19
N LEU A 7 -3.03 -16.53 -1.35
CA LEU A 7 -2.17 -15.67 -0.56
C LEU A 7 -2.29 -14.20 -0.98
N GLU A 8 -2.28 -13.93 -2.29
CA GLU A 8 -2.47 -12.57 -2.83
C GLU A 8 -3.80 -11.96 -2.37
N LEU A 9 -4.90 -12.71 -2.47
CA LEU A 9 -6.21 -12.24 -2.01
C LEU A 9 -6.22 -11.92 -0.51
N HIS A 10 -5.60 -12.77 0.30
CA HIS A 10 -5.53 -12.55 1.75
C HIS A 10 -4.70 -11.31 2.11
N LEU A 11 -3.56 -11.11 1.43
CA LEU A 11 -2.74 -9.91 1.64
C LEU A 11 -3.47 -8.64 1.19
N LEU A 12 -4.28 -8.71 0.13
CA LEU A 12 -5.12 -7.60 -0.33
C LEU A 12 -6.23 -7.25 0.67
N GLU A 13 -6.83 -8.24 1.35
CA GLU A 13 -7.80 -8.00 2.42
C GLU A 13 -7.15 -7.23 3.59
N ILE A 14 -5.98 -7.68 4.05
CA ILE A 14 -5.25 -7.02 5.13
C ILE A 14 -4.81 -5.61 4.70
N TYR A 15 -4.42 -5.43 3.43
CA TYR A 15 -4.07 -4.12 2.87
C TYR A 15 -5.26 -3.15 2.95
N GLN A 16 -6.46 -3.58 2.59
CA GLN A 16 -7.67 -2.76 2.70
C GLN A 16 -7.97 -2.37 4.16
N ASP A 17 -7.75 -3.28 5.11
CA ASP A 17 -7.91 -2.99 6.53
C ASP A 17 -6.85 -2.00 7.04
N ALA A 18 -5.61 -2.11 6.57
CA ALA A 18 -4.56 -1.13 6.87
C ALA A 18 -4.92 0.26 6.33
N LEU A 19 -5.50 0.35 5.14
CA LEU A 19 -6.01 1.62 4.59
C LEU A 19 -7.13 2.21 5.45
N ARG A 20 -8.11 1.40 5.88
CA ARG A 20 -9.21 1.84 6.76
C ARG A 20 -8.69 2.38 8.08
N GLN A 21 -7.63 1.77 8.61
CA GLN A 21 -6.95 2.20 9.84
C GLN A 21 -5.97 3.36 9.61
N ARG A 22 -5.79 3.82 8.36
CA ARG A 22 -4.79 4.83 7.95
C ARG A 22 -3.36 4.44 8.33
N ASN A 23 -3.09 3.14 8.42
CA ASN A 23 -1.78 2.60 8.72
C ASN A 23 -0.98 2.44 7.42
N TRP A 24 -0.50 3.58 6.91
CA TRP A 24 0.16 3.67 5.61
C TRP A 24 1.46 2.86 5.51
N ALA A 25 2.22 2.76 6.61
CA ALA A 25 3.45 1.97 6.64
C ALA A 25 3.16 0.47 6.45
N VAL A 26 2.13 -0.04 7.13
CA VAL A 26 1.69 -1.43 6.96
C VAL A 26 1.13 -1.66 5.55
N ALA A 27 0.36 -0.71 5.02
CA ALA A 27 -0.18 -0.78 3.67
C ALA A 27 0.93 -0.86 2.59
N GLU A 28 2.00 -0.08 2.73
CA GLU A 28 3.16 -0.15 1.84
C GLU A 28 3.88 -1.50 1.91
N HIS A 29 4.17 -1.99 3.12
CA HIS A 29 4.83 -3.29 3.29
C HIS A 29 4.01 -4.47 2.75
N LEU A 30 2.68 -4.41 2.85
CA LEU A 30 1.80 -5.44 2.30
C LEU A 30 1.84 -5.46 0.77
N LEU A 31 1.97 -4.30 0.10
CA LEU A 31 2.13 -4.27 -1.35
C LEU A 31 3.45 -4.89 -1.81
N CYS A 32 4.55 -4.58 -1.14
CA CYS A 32 5.83 -5.22 -1.44
C CYS A 32 5.78 -6.75 -1.25
N ALA A 33 5.06 -7.22 -0.23
CA ALA A 33 4.87 -8.66 -0.01
C ALA A 33 4.01 -9.30 -1.12
N ILE A 34 2.98 -8.61 -1.61
CA ILE A 34 2.16 -9.07 -2.74
C ILE A 34 3.01 -9.20 -4.01
N GLU A 35 3.84 -8.20 -4.32
CA GLU A 35 4.75 -8.24 -5.46
C GLU A 35 5.77 -9.38 -5.36
N ALA A 36 6.36 -9.58 -4.17
CA ALA A 36 7.32 -10.65 -3.93
C ALA A 36 6.71 -12.06 -4.08
N CYS A 37 5.37 -12.19 -3.99
CA CYS A 37 4.67 -13.44 -4.23
C CYS A 37 4.39 -13.71 -5.73
N ALA A 38 4.52 -12.69 -6.59
CA ALA A 38 4.36 -12.85 -8.02
C ALA A 38 5.64 -13.45 -8.64
N PRO A 39 5.53 -14.31 -9.68
CA PRO A 39 6.67 -14.68 -10.51
C PRO A 39 7.36 -13.43 -11.08
N ALA A 40 8.69 -13.46 -11.22
CA ALA A 40 9.47 -12.30 -11.67
C ALA A 40 9.03 -11.76 -13.06
N ASP A 41 8.51 -12.64 -13.93
CA ASP A 41 8.03 -12.29 -15.26
C ASP A 41 6.51 -12.04 -15.33
N ALA A 42 5.80 -12.13 -14.20
CA ALA A 42 4.38 -11.89 -14.18
C ALA A 42 4.08 -10.38 -14.23
N PRO A 43 3.16 -9.93 -15.10
CA PRO A 43 2.75 -8.54 -15.10
C PRO A 43 2.11 -8.18 -13.75
N ILE A 44 2.38 -6.95 -13.28
CA ILE A 44 1.71 -6.40 -12.09
C ILE A 44 0.20 -6.44 -12.33
N SER A 45 -0.53 -7.02 -11.38
CA SER A 45 -1.99 -7.08 -11.49
C SER A 45 -2.60 -5.69 -11.42
N GLU A 46 -3.71 -5.48 -12.13
CA GLU A 46 -4.42 -4.19 -12.15
C GLU A 46 -4.77 -3.71 -10.73
N THR A 47 -5.08 -4.64 -9.82
CA THR A 47 -5.38 -4.37 -8.42
C THR A 47 -4.17 -3.79 -7.68
N VAL A 48 -2.97 -4.34 -7.88
CA VAL A 48 -1.73 -3.86 -7.26
C VAL A 48 -1.36 -2.49 -7.84
N ALA A 49 -1.51 -2.28 -9.15
CA ALA A 49 -1.27 -0.99 -9.78
C ALA A 49 -2.18 0.12 -9.23
N LYS A 50 -3.48 -0.18 -9.03
CA LYS A 50 -4.43 0.75 -8.38
C LYS A 50 -4.03 1.05 -6.94
N ALA A 51 -3.57 0.05 -6.20
CA ALA A 51 -3.14 0.21 -4.82
C ALA A 51 -1.94 1.17 -4.68
N TYR A 52 -0.95 1.08 -5.58
CA TYR A 52 0.13 2.06 -5.65
C TYR A 52 -0.37 3.48 -5.92
N GLY A 53 -1.36 3.64 -6.80
CA GLY A 53 -1.98 4.94 -7.06
C GLY A 53 -2.56 5.58 -5.80
N VAL A 54 -3.19 4.78 -4.92
CA VAL A 54 -3.71 5.25 -3.63
C VAL A 54 -2.58 5.73 -2.72
N LEU A 55 -1.51 4.94 -2.57
CA LEU A 55 -0.36 5.35 -1.74
C LEU A 55 0.33 6.60 -2.28
N ALA A 56 0.51 6.69 -3.59
CA ALA A 56 1.11 7.86 -4.23
C ALA A 56 0.26 9.12 -4.04
N ALA A 57 -1.07 9.00 -4.08
CA ALA A 57 -1.98 10.12 -3.79
C ALA A 57 -1.91 10.56 -2.31
N GLU A 58 -1.78 9.62 -1.38
CA GLU A 58 -1.64 9.91 0.05
C GLU A 58 -0.28 10.52 0.40
N ALA A 59 0.80 10.05 -0.23
CA ALA A 59 2.13 10.64 -0.09
C ALA A 59 2.19 12.08 -0.59
N GLN A 60 1.38 12.42 -1.59
CA GLN A 60 1.25 13.78 -2.13
C GLN A 60 0.36 14.69 -1.29
N LYS A 61 -0.42 14.17 -0.34
CA LYS A 61 -1.17 15.03 0.57
C LYS A 61 -0.17 15.84 1.37
N PRO A 62 -0.27 17.19 1.37
CA PRO A 62 0.59 18.00 2.21
C PRO A 62 0.35 17.55 3.64
N ARG A 63 1.36 16.89 4.22
CA ARG A 63 1.42 16.76 5.67
C ARG A 63 1.39 18.19 6.15
N CYS A 64 0.32 18.59 6.83
CA CYS A 64 0.28 19.87 7.53
C CYS A 64 1.38 19.83 8.59
N CYS A 65 2.62 20.05 8.17
CA CYS A 65 3.73 20.40 9.01
C CYS A 65 3.26 21.70 9.66
N GLY A 66 2.76 21.59 10.89
CA GLY A 66 2.25 22.71 11.63
C GLY A 66 3.22 23.87 11.47
N MET A 67 2.74 24.96 10.88
CA MET A 67 3.43 26.23 10.83
C MET A 67 3.82 26.58 12.26
N ARG A 68 5.06 26.27 12.65
CA ARG A 68 5.66 26.83 13.85
C ARG A 68 6.12 28.22 13.46
N THR A 69 5.17 29.15 13.38
CA THR A 69 5.47 30.58 13.28
C THR A 69 6.25 30.96 14.53
N LYS A 70 7.57 31.12 14.40
CA LYS A 70 8.35 31.84 15.39
C LYS A 70 7.95 33.31 15.27
N ARG A 71 7.08 33.77 16.18
CA ARG A 71 7.04 35.17 16.58
C ARG A 71 8.01 35.32 17.75
N HIS A 72 9.14 35.98 17.51
CA HIS A 72 9.76 36.91 18.44
C HIS A 72 10.91 37.65 17.77
#